data_AF-A0A848L3I3-F1
#
_entry.id   AF-A0A848L3I3-F1
#
_cell.length_a   1.000
_cell.length_b   1.000
_cell.length_c   1.000
_cell.angle_alpha   90.00
_cell.angle_beta   90.00
_cell.angle_gamma   90.00
#
_symmetry.space_group_name_H-M   'P 1'
#
loop_
_entity.id
_entity.type
_entity.pdbx_description
1 polymer ?
#
loop_
_entity_poly.entity_id
_entity_poly.type
_entity_poly.pdbx_seq_one_letter_code
_entity_poly.pdbx_strand_id
1 'polypeptide(L)'
;MHCTAPTTDLSGREQEVLIHWLGYATKQEVARELFITECTVHTHLARIRDKYSAAGRPATSKIALLIRAIEDGLCTLDDIAAAIDRNQFASSAMALERHIA
;
A
#
# COMPACT_ATOMS: atom_id res chain seq x y z
N MET A 1 -7.31 6.97 -29.90
CA MET A 1 -8.19 6.05 -29.14
C MET A 1 -7.44 5.67 -27.87
N HIS A 2 -7.61 6.43 -26.79
CA HIS A 2 -7.15 5.97 -25.47
C HIS A 2 -8.27 5.07 -24.94
N CYS A 3 -8.09 3.75 -25.02
CA CYS A 3 -8.89 2.83 -24.23
C CYS A 3 -8.49 3.06 -22.77
N THR A 4 -9.25 3.89 -22.06
CA THR A 4 -9.21 3.94 -20.60
C THR A 4 -9.66 2.56 -20.10
N ALA A 5 -8.70 1.76 -19.64
CA ALA A 5 -8.97 0.49 -18.97
C ALA A 5 -9.94 0.73 -17.80
N PRO A 6 -10.73 -0.28 -17.39
CA PRO A 6 -11.63 -0.15 -16.24
C PRO A 6 -10.79 0.20 -15.00
N THR A 7 -10.89 1.47 -14.57
CA THR A 7 -10.34 1.94 -13.31
C THR A 7 -11.13 1.30 -12.18
N THR A 8 -10.44 0.59 -11.31
CA THR A 8 -11.08 -0.08 -10.17
C THR A 8 -11.52 0.99 -9.17
N ASP A 9 -12.82 1.03 -8.81
CA ASP A 9 -13.36 2.05 -7.91
C ASP A 9 -13.01 1.73 -6.43
N LEU A 10 -11.76 1.99 -6.08
CA LEU A 10 -11.27 1.95 -4.71
C LEU A 10 -11.77 3.19 -3.97
N SER A 11 -12.35 3.00 -2.78
CA SER A 11 -12.70 4.12 -1.91
C SER A 11 -11.44 4.88 -1.46
N GLY A 12 -11.58 6.15 -1.09
CA GLY A 12 -10.44 6.95 -0.62
C GLY A 12 -9.63 6.29 0.48
N ARG A 13 -10.30 5.60 1.44
CA ARG A 13 -9.61 4.87 2.50
C ARG A 13 -8.86 3.63 1.99
N GLU A 14 -9.40 2.94 1.00
CA GLU A 14 -8.69 1.81 0.37
C GLU A 14 -7.47 2.29 -0.41
N GLN A 15 -7.57 3.39 -1.15
CA GLN A 15 -6.44 3.98 -1.85
C GLN A 15 -5.34 4.40 -0.87
N GLU A 16 -5.71 5.08 0.22
CA GLU A 16 -4.79 5.50 1.27
C GLU A 16 -4.05 4.30 1.90
N VAL A 17 -4.79 3.24 2.27
CA VAL A 17 -4.20 2.02 2.82
C VAL A 17 -3.29 1.33 1.82
N LEU A 18 -3.67 1.30 0.53
CA LEU A 18 -2.86 0.72 -0.53
C LEU A 18 -1.54 1.47 -0.70
N ILE A 19 -1.57 2.80 -0.83
CA ILE A 19 -0.38 3.63 -1.02
C ILE A 19 0.59 3.47 0.17
N HIS A 20 0.06 3.49 1.40
CA HIS A 20 0.89 3.25 2.59
C HIS A 20 1.46 1.83 2.58
N TRP A 21 0.64 0.81 2.32
CA TRP A 21 1.12 -0.57 2.23
C TRP A 21 2.27 -0.74 1.23
N LEU A 22 2.26 0.00 0.12
CA LEU A 22 3.35 -0.02 -0.86
C LEU A 22 4.65 0.56 -0.29
N GLY A 23 4.58 1.63 0.52
CA GLY A 23 5.74 2.29 1.13
C GLY A 23 6.32 1.65 2.38
N TYR A 24 5.63 0.74 3.07
CA TYR A 24 6.11 0.10 4.32
C TYR A 24 6.42 -1.39 4.16
N ALA A 25 7.34 -1.91 4.97
CA ALA A 25 7.72 -3.33 4.93
C ALA A 25 6.68 -4.23 5.61
N THR A 26 6.10 -3.76 6.72
CA THR A 26 5.20 -4.56 7.56
C THR A 26 3.80 -3.94 7.68
N LYS A 27 2.80 -4.78 7.98
CA LYS A 27 1.42 -4.30 8.21
C LYS A 27 1.30 -3.50 9.52
N GLN A 28 2.18 -3.78 10.48
CA GLN A 28 2.24 -3.10 11.76
C GLN A 28 2.66 -1.63 11.59
N GLU A 29 3.65 -1.36 10.74
CA GLU A 29 4.06 0.01 10.43
C GLU A 29 2.93 0.80 9.75
N VAL A 30 2.25 0.18 8.77
CA VAL A 30 1.08 0.79 8.12
C VAL A 30 -0.04 1.07 9.12
N ALA A 31 -0.33 0.10 9.99
CA ALA A 31 -1.36 0.22 11.00
C ALA A 31 -1.08 1.39 11.95
N ARG A 32 0.18 1.54 12.38
CA ARG A 32 0.64 2.66 13.19
C ARG A 32 0.48 3.99 12.47
N GLU A 33 0.92 4.08 11.22
CA GLU A 33 0.85 5.32 10.43
C GLU A 33 -0.60 5.77 10.20
N LEU A 34 -1.49 4.81 9.93
CA LEU A 34 -2.90 5.09 9.62
C LEU A 34 -3.82 5.08 10.84
N PHE A 35 -3.26 4.96 12.06
CA PHE A 35 -3.98 4.88 13.33
C PHE A 35 -5.10 3.82 13.33
N ILE A 36 -4.83 2.65 12.77
CA ILE A 36 -5.75 1.49 12.71
C ILE A 36 -5.06 0.23 13.23
N THR A 37 -5.81 -0.88 13.32
CA THR A 37 -5.22 -2.17 13.70
C THR A 37 -4.60 -2.88 12.50
N GLU A 38 -3.64 -3.78 12.74
CA GLU A 38 -3.08 -4.66 11.71
C GLU A 38 -4.17 -5.52 11.03
N CYS A 39 -5.15 -6.00 11.80
CA CYS A 39 -6.31 -6.73 11.29
C CYS A 39 -7.16 -5.87 10.33
N THR A 40 -7.30 -4.57 10.61
CA THR A 40 -7.98 -3.61 9.75
C THR A 40 -7.21 -3.42 8.44
N VAL A 41 -5.88 -3.28 8.48
CA VAL A 41 -5.02 -3.23 7.27
C VAL A 41 -5.19 -4.49 6.44
N HIS A 42 -5.15 -5.67 7.06
CA HIS A 42 -5.37 -6.95 6.38
C HIS A 42 -6.73 -6.99 5.67
N THR A 43 -7.79 -6.54 6.36
CA THR A 43 -9.15 -6.51 5.82
C THR A 43 -9.27 -5.57 4.62
N HIS A 44 -8.67 -4.38 4.69
CA HIS A 44 -8.62 -3.46 3.56
C HIS A 44 -7.87 -4.07 2.37
N LEU A 45 -6.70 -4.67 2.59
CA LEU A 45 -5.93 -5.32 1.53
C LEU A 45 -6.68 -6.50 0.90
N ALA A 46 -7.45 -7.27 1.66
CA ALA A 46 -8.29 -8.33 1.11
C ALA A 46 -9.36 -7.74 0.18
N ARG A 47 -10.11 -6.71 0.62
CA ARG A 47 -11.13 -6.04 -0.19
C ARG A 47 -10.57 -5.41 -1.46
N ILE A 48 -9.40 -4.78 -1.38
CA ILE A 48 -8.71 -4.20 -2.53
C ILE A 48 -8.40 -5.30 -3.56
N ARG A 49 -7.86 -6.45 -3.11
CA ARG A 49 -7.59 -7.58 -3.99
C ARG A 49 -8.84 -8.15 -4.63
N ASP A 50 -9.93 -8.24 -3.87
CA ASP A 50 -11.22 -8.70 -4.38
C ASP A 50 -11.76 -7.76 -5.46
N LYS A 51 -11.67 -6.44 -5.24
CA LYS A 51 -12.05 -5.44 -6.25
C LYS A 51 -11.23 -5.54 -7.53
N TYR A 52 -9.91 -5.69 -7.40
CA TYR A 52 -9.03 -5.91 -8.54
C TYR A 52 -9.34 -7.22 -9.28
N SER A 53 -9.62 -8.29 -8.54
CA SER A 53 -10.03 -9.58 -9.10
C SER A 53 -11.36 -9.47 -9.85
N ALA A 54 -12.35 -8.78 -9.26
CA ALA A 54 -13.66 -8.54 -9.88
C ALA A 54 -13.58 -7.70 -11.16
N ALA A 55 -12.59 -6.79 -11.24
CA ALA A 55 -12.26 -6.04 -12.45
C ALA A 55 -11.47 -6.86 -13.50
N GLY A 56 -11.23 -8.16 -13.27
CA GLY A 56 -10.46 -9.03 -14.16
C GLY A 56 -8.95 -8.78 -14.13
N ARG A 57 -8.45 -8.05 -13.12
CA ARG A 57 -7.06 -7.61 -12.99
C ARG A 57 -6.46 -8.07 -11.65
N PRO A 58 -6.36 -9.38 -11.38
CA PRO A 58 -5.99 -9.89 -10.06
C PRO A 58 -4.61 -9.40 -9.59
N ALA A 59 -4.50 -9.06 -8.31
CA ALA A 59 -3.30 -8.51 -7.68
C ALA A 59 -2.96 -9.24 -6.37
N THR A 60 -2.41 -10.46 -6.48
CA THR A 60 -2.19 -11.33 -5.30
C THR A 60 -0.98 -10.93 -4.46
N SER A 61 0.06 -10.36 -5.09
CA SER A 61 1.29 -9.94 -4.42
C SER A 61 1.35 -8.43 -4.18
N LYS A 62 2.26 -7.99 -3.31
CA LYS A 62 2.53 -6.56 -3.09
C LYS A 62 2.99 -5.87 -4.38
N ILE A 63 3.82 -6.55 -5.18
CA ILE A 63 4.27 -6.05 -6.48
C ILE A 63 3.12 -5.98 -7.48
N ALA A 64 2.24 -6.98 -7.52
CA ALA A 64 1.07 -6.93 -8.40
C ALA A 64 0.15 -5.75 -8.03
N LEU A 65 -0.02 -5.48 -6.73
CA LEU A 65 -0.74 -4.30 -6.24
C LEU A 65 -0.07 -2.99 -6.65
N LEU A 66 1.27 -2.91 -6.61
CA LEU A 66 2.02 -1.75 -7.09
C LEU A 66 1.76 -1.49 -8.57
N ILE A 67 1.86 -2.52 -9.40
CA ILE A 67 1.63 -2.43 -10.84
C ILE A 67 0.21 -1.91 -11.11
N ARG A 68 -0.80 -2.47 -10.42
CA ARG A 68 -2.19 -2.01 -10.58
C ARG A 68 -2.40 -0.57 -10.11
N ALA A 69 -1.78 -0.17 -9.01
CA ALA A 69 -1.85 1.20 -8.51
C ALA A 69 -1.26 2.21 -9.51
N ILE A 70 -0.16 1.86 -10.17
CA ILE A 70 0.46 2.70 -11.22
C ILE A 70 -0.43 2.75 -12.47
N GLU A 71 -0.93 1.62 -12.94
CA GLU A 71 -1.85 1.56 -14.08
C GLU A 71 -3.14 2.38 -13.84
N ASP A 72 -3.60 2.45 -12.59
CA ASP A 72 -4.77 3.23 -12.17
C ASP A 72 -4.45 4.70 -11.85
N GLY A 73 -3.17 5.10 -11.91
CA GLY A 73 -2.73 6.47 -11.63
C GLY A 73 -2.80 6.88 -10.15
N LEU A 74 -2.81 5.92 -9.23
CA LEU A 74 -2.85 6.17 -7.78
C LEU A 74 -1.49 6.57 -7.21
N CYS A 75 -0.40 6.12 -7.82
CA CYS A 75 0.97 6.49 -7.46
C CYS A 75 1.93 6.30 -8.64
N THR A 76 3.11 6.92 -8.54
CA THR A 76 4.24 6.69 -9.44
C THR A 76 5.33 5.86 -8.76
N LEU A 77 6.28 5.35 -9.55
CA LEU A 77 7.46 4.68 -8.99
C LEU A 77 8.29 5.64 -8.12
N ASP A 78 8.42 6.90 -8.52
CA ASP A 78 9.12 7.93 -7.74
C ASP A 78 8.44 8.18 -6.38
N ASP A 79 7.10 8.23 -6.34
CA ASP A 79 6.37 8.38 -5.07
C ASP A 79 6.68 7.23 -4.10
N ILE A 80 6.71 5.99 -4.62
CA ILE A 80 6.96 4.79 -3.83
C ILE A 80 8.44 4.69 -3.44
N ALA A 81 9.38 5.02 -4.32
CA ALA A 81 10.81 5.07 -4.01
C ALA A 81 11.07 6.07 -2.88
N ALA A 82 10.52 7.29 -3.01
CA ALA A 82 10.63 8.31 -1.98
C ALA A 82 9.98 7.89 -0.65
N ALA A 83 8.86 7.15 -0.69
CA ALA A 83 8.22 6.62 0.51
C ALA A 83 9.07 5.53 1.20
N ILE A 84 9.62 4.59 0.42
CA ILE A 84 10.48 3.52 0.94
C ILE A 84 11.72 4.13 1.62
N ASP A 85 12.38 5.08 0.96
CA ASP A 85 13.57 5.74 1.52
C ASP A 85 13.23 6.44 2.84
N ARG A 86 12.17 7.26 2.88
CA ARG A 86 11.70 7.93 4.11
C ARG A 86 11.45 6.92 5.25
N ASN A 87 10.84 5.78 4.94
CA ASN A 87 10.46 4.79 5.94
C ASN A 87 11.65 3.92 6.41
N GLN A 88 12.63 3.66 5.54
CA GLN A 88 13.82 2.89 5.89
C GLN A 88 14.68 3.61 6.95
N PHE A 89 14.75 4.95 6.89
CA PHE A 89 15.42 5.73 7.93
C PHE A 89 14.61 5.79 9.24
N ALA A 90 13.28 5.90 9.15
CA ALA A 90 12.40 5.93 10.33
C ALA A 90 12.43 4.62 11.13
N SER A 91 12.47 3.46 10.46
CA SER A 91 12.54 2.16 11.14
C SER A 91 13.93 1.86 11.74
N SER A 92 15.00 2.42 11.18
CA SER A 92 16.35 2.29 11.74
C SER A 92 16.55 3.09 13.03
N ALA A 93 15.97 4.29 13.12
CA ALA A 93 15.98 5.08 14.36
C ALA A 93 15.18 4.39 15.50
N MET A 94 14.02 3.81 15.18
CA MET A 94 13.14 3.11 16.14
C MET A 94 13.65 1.72 16.57
N ALA A 95 14.56 1.12 15.81
CA ALA A 95 15.20 -0.15 16.16
C ALA A 95 16.29 0.05 17.24
N LEU A 96 16.96 1.21 17.25
CA LEU A 96 18.04 1.52 18.18
C LEU A 96 17.53 1.80 19.62
N GLU A 97 16.30 2.30 19.77
CA GLU A 97 15.71 2.62 21.07
C GLU A 97 15.29 1.39 21.90
N ARG A 98 15.18 0.20 21.27
CA ARG A 98 14.74 -1.03 21.96
C ARG A 98 15.86 -1.83 22.63
N HIS A 99 17.11 -1.36 22.57
CA HIS A 99 18.26 -2.06 23.15
C HIS A 99 18.86 -1.38 24.40
N ILE A 100 18.25 -0.28 24.88
CA ILE A 100 18.76 0.51 26.02
C ILE A 100 17.71 0.64 27.14
N ALA A 101 16.75 -0.28 27.24
CA ALA A 101 15.78 -0.34 28.33
C ALA A 101 15.72 -1.75 28.93
#